data_AF-A0A8S3X9S7-F1
#
_entry.id   AF-A0A8S3X9S7-F1
#
_cell.length_a   1.000
_cell.length_b   1.000
_cell.length_c   1.000
_cell.angle_alpha   90.00
_cell.angle_beta   90.00
_cell.angle_gamma   90.00
#
_symmetry.space_group_name_H-M   'P 1'
#
loop_
_entity.id
_entity.type
_entity.pdbx_description
1 polymer ?
#
loop_
_entity_poly.entity_id
_entity_poly.type
_entity_poly.pdbx_seq_one_letter_code
_entity_poly.pdbx_strand_id
1 'polypeptide(L)'
;MAESKETTINTKKRKRTGRMSDVLKKLRLQNHELGDDCKCDRFKCFEMTSKDQRTRIISQFNSFATRYDQDNYLSGLITVSNAKRRRPRLGEENAKLHNKSYSYKIRMIADDTYEIPVCRKAFLSLHGITGRRLQFIQKSLTEHGVVQKDKRGTHVKTQLPKETTDLMYKQIDTLKSVNEETFDIPDDSNSEDDLESEGEPELNLETLQNLLDDSQSQENQNMPDTSSNVSIETFHNSQRDESEAEICILEELEEDSDESEPDEDGNWWKNFMGQST
;
A
#
# COMPACT_ATOMS: atom_id res chain seq x y z
N MET A 1 -54.78 -2.41 -32.60
CA MET A 1 -53.47 -2.76 -32.04
C MET A 1 -52.60 -1.52 -32.17
N ALA A 2 -52.38 -0.78 -31.08
CA ALA A 2 -51.60 0.45 -31.09
C ALA A 2 -50.24 0.15 -30.46
N GLU A 3 -49.20 0.33 -31.26
CA GLU A 3 -47.81 0.03 -30.93
C GLU A 3 -47.17 1.28 -30.29
N SER A 4 -47.01 1.25 -28.98
CA SER A 4 -46.36 2.31 -28.20
C SER A 4 -44.84 2.19 -28.34
N LYS A 5 -44.25 3.13 -29.08
CA LYS A 5 -42.79 3.26 -29.21
C LYS A 5 -42.21 3.82 -27.92
N GLU A 6 -41.46 2.98 -27.22
CA GLU A 6 -40.74 3.34 -26.00
C GLU A 6 -39.47 4.13 -26.37
N THR A 7 -39.47 5.43 -26.11
CA THR A 7 -38.31 6.30 -26.32
C THR A 7 -37.36 6.17 -25.14
N THR A 8 -36.31 5.36 -25.30
CA THR A 8 -35.22 5.27 -24.32
C THR A 8 -34.40 6.57 -24.30
N ILE A 9 -34.65 7.41 -23.29
CA ILE A 9 -33.87 8.63 -23.04
C ILE A 9 -32.47 8.21 -22.54
N ASN A 10 -31.49 8.27 -23.44
CA ASN A 10 -30.10 7.98 -23.12
C ASN A 10 -29.47 9.17 -22.38
N THR A 11 -29.64 9.23 -21.05
CA THR A 11 -29.01 10.26 -20.23
C THR A 11 -27.49 10.06 -20.26
N LYS A 12 -26.76 10.99 -20.90
CA LYS A 12 -25.28 11.00 -20.88
C LYS A 12 -24.81 11.09 -19.43
N LYS A 13 -24.32 9.98 -18.88
CA LYS A 13 -23.69 9.95 -17.54
C LYS A 13 -22.55 10.96 -17.53
N ARG A 14 -22.56 11.89 -16.57
CA ARG A 14 -21.47 12.87 -16.39
C ARG A 14 -20.12 12.15 -16.37
N LYS A 15 -19.14 12.69 -17.10
CA LYS A 15 -17.76 12.19 -17.05
C LYS A 15 -17.30 12.23 -15.60
N ARG A 16 -16.89 11.08 -15.08
CA ARG A 16 -16.40 10.96 -13.70
C ARG A 16 -14.96 11.44 -13.69
N THR A 17 -14.75 12.75 -13.55
CA THR A 17 -13.44 13.28 -13.19
C THR A 17 -13.10 12.76 -11.80
N GLY A 18 -11.98 12.04 -11.66
CA GLY A 18 -11.60 11.43 -10.38
C GLY A 18 -11.46 12.48 -9.29
N ARG A 19 -11.71 12.09 -8.02
CA ARG A 19 -11.45 12.99 -6.90
C ARG A 19 -9.94 13.12 -6.70
N MET A 20 -9.43 14.33 -6.48
CA MET A 20 -8.01 14.55 -6.14
C MET A 20 -7.56 13.73 -4.93
N SER A 21 -8.46 13.47 -3.98
CA SER A 21 -8.20 12.59 -2.84
C SER A 21 -7.87 11.15 -3.23
N ASP A 22 -8.41 10.64 -4.35
CA ASP A 22 -8.10 9.30 -4.83
C ASP A 22 -6.73 9.26 -5.51
N VAL A 23 -6.30 10.36 -6.15
CA VAL A 23 -4.94 10.52 -6.67
C VAL A 23 -3.93 10.55 -5.52
N LEU A 24 -4.17 11.35 -4.49
CA LEU A 24 -3.32 11.43 -3.29
C LEU A 24 -3.21 10.09 -2.56
N LYS A 25 -4.29 9.31 -2.48
CA LYS A 25 -4.25 7.94 -1.92
C LYS A 25 -3.34 7.02 -2.73
N LYS A 26 -3.41 7.08 -4.05
CA LYS A 26 -2.55 6.28 -4.94
C LYS A 26 -1.09 6.69 -4.81
N LEU A 27 -0.82 7.99 -4.79
CA LEU A 27 0.55 8.51 -4.63
C LEU A 27 1.18 8.04 -3.32
N ARG A 28 0.43 8.12 -2.20
CA ARG A 28 0.89 7.60 -0.89
C ARG A 28 1.09 6.08 -0.87
N LEU A 29 0.40 5.34 -1.73
CA LEU A 29 0.54 3.89 -1.83
C LEU A 29 1.80 3.50 -2.60
N GLN A 30 2.24 4.34 -3.54
CA GLN A 30 3.34 4.04 -4.47
C GLN A 30 4.65 4.76 -4.10
N ASN A 31 4.65 5.63 -3.09
CA ASN A 31 5.84 6.38 -2.66
C ASN A 31 6.32 5.90 -1.29
N HIS A 32 6.60 4.60 -1.15
CA HIS A 32 7.32 4.11 0.03
C HIS A 32 8.82 4.29 -0.15
N GLU A 33 9.48 4.67 0.95
CA GLU A 33 10.92 4.88 1.02
C GLU A 33 11.57 3.84 1.95
N LEU A 34 12.86 3.59 1.72
CA LEU A 34 13.64 2.72 2.59
C LEU A 34 13.79 3.39 3.97
N GLY A 35 13.51 2.65 5.03
CA GLY A 35 13.73 3.09 6.40
C GLY A 35 15.16 2.86 6.88
N ASP A 36 15.39 3.22 8.14
CA ASP A 36 16.70 3.12 8.80
C ASP A 36 17.23 1.69 8.90
N ASP A 37 18.56 1.56 8.97
CA ASP A 37 19.22 0.29 9.25
C ASP A 37 18.78 -0.28 10.60
N CYS A 38 18.42 -1.56 10.60
CA CYS A 38 18.05 -2.31 11.78
C CYS A 38 19.21 -2.58 12.76
N LYS A 39 20.47 -2.47 12.32
CA LYS A 39 21.71 -2.71 13.10
C LYS A 39 21.68 -4.02 13.89
N CYS A 40 21.14 -5.08 13.31
CA CYS A 40 20.98 -6.35 14.01
C CYS A 40 22.22 -7.27 13.87
N ASP A 41 22.75 -7.76 14.98
CA ASP A 41 23.94 -8.63 14.95
C ASP A 41 23.65 -10.06 14.47
N ARG A 42 22.42 -10.55 14.72
CA ARG A 42 22.05 -11.94 14.43
C ARG A 42 21.98 -12.26 12.94
N PHE A 43 21.30 -11.41 12.18
CA PHE A 43 21.03 -11.63 10.77
C PHE A 43 21.79 -10.66 9.86
N LYS A 44 22.40 -9.62 10.44
CA LYS A 44 23.17 -8.61 9.70
C LYS A 44 22.45 -8.18 8.42
N CYS A 45 21.16 -7.87 8.55
CA CYS A 45 20.25 -7.78 7.39
C CYS A 45 20.73 -6.77 6.34
N PHE A 46 21.36 -5.67 6.80
CA PHE A 46 21.90 -4.60 5.95
C PHE A 46 23.39 -4.82 5.56
N GLU A 47 24.04 -5.88 6.02
CA GLU A 47 25.32 -6.30 5.45
C GLU A 47 25.06 -7.32 4.33
N MET A 48 24.08 -8.22 4.54
CA MET A 48 23.74 -9.29 3.60
C MET A 48 22.94 -8.83 2.37
N THR A 49 22.32 -7.65 2.43
CA THR A 49 21.60 -7.07 1.29
C THR A 49 22.39 -5.92 0.70
N SER A 50 22.66 -5.92 -0.61
CA SER A 50 23.31 -4.78 -1.27
C SER A 50 22.34 -3.60 -1.42
N LYS A 51 22.87 -2.39 -1.59
CA LYS A 51 22.04 -1.18 -1.79
C LYS A 51 21.12 -1.35 -3.00
N ASP A 52 21.64 -1.87 -4.11
CA ASP A 52 20.88 -2.06 -5.35
C ASP A 52 19.71 -3.03 -5.17
N GLN A 53 19.93 -4.11 -4.42
CA GLN A 53 18.88 -5.08 -4.12
C GLN A 53 17.76 -4.46 -3.28
N ARG A 54 18.09 -3.60 -2.31
CA ARG A 54 17.07 -2.88 -1.52
C ARG A 54 16.26 -1.95 -2.39
N THR A 55 16.91 -1.25 -3.31
CA THR A 55 16.24 -0.40 -4.30
C THR A 55 15.29 -1.21 -5.17
N ARG A 56 15.68 -2.43 -5.59
CA ARG A 56 14.78 -3.33 -6.33
C ARG A 56 13.58 -3.76 -5.50
N ILE A 57 13.78 -4.12 -4.22
CA ILE A 57 12.69 -4.53 -3.32
C ILE A 57 11.66 -3.40 -3.17
N ILE A 58 12.11 -2.18 -2.84
CA ILE A 58 11.18 -1.05 -2.64
C ILE A 58 10.53 -0.63 -3.96
N SER A 59 11.26 -0.67 -5.08
CA SER A 59 10.72 -0.39 -6.41
C SER A 59 9.62 -1.38 -6.79
N GLN A 60 9.85 -2.68 -6.57
CA GLN A 60 8.83 -3.71 -6.78
C GLN A 60 7.62 -3.46 -5.87
N PHE A 61 7.84 -3.14 -4.59
CA PHE A 61 6.75 -2.87 -3.66
C PHE A 61 5.89 -1.65 -4.06
N ASN A 62 6.53 -0.62 -4.61
CA ASN A 62 5.87 0.58 -5.12
C ASN A 62 5.15 0.37 -6.46
N SER A 63 5.50 -0.69 -7.21
CA SER A 63 4.83 -1.03 -8.47
C SER A 63 3.39 -1.52 -8.28
N PHE A 64 3.02 -1.99 -7.09
CA PHE A 64 1.69 -2.53 -6.83
C PHE A 64 0.60 -1.46 -6.88
N ALA A 65 -0.49 -1.76 -7.58
CA ALA A 65 -1.58 -0.80 -7.81
C ALA A 65 -2.52 -0.66 -6.60
N THR A 66 -2.69 -1.71 -5.80
CA THR A 66 -3.61 -1.71 -4.66
C THR A 66 -2.93 -2.12 -3.36
N ARG A 67 -3.48 -1.61 -2.25
CA ARG A 67 -3.03 -1.97 -0.90
C ARG A 67 -3.15 -3.46 -0.62
N TYR A 68 -4.18 -4.09 -1.20
CA TYR A 68 -4.37 -5.53 -1.10
C TYR A 68 -3.23 -6.29 -1.76
N ASP A 69 -2.80 -5.89 -2.95
CA ASP A 69 -1.70 -6.55 -3.67
C ASP A 69 -0.39 -6.43 -2.89
N GLN A 70 -0.12 -5.26 -2.30
CA GLN A 70 1.01 -5.06 -1.39
C GLN A 70 0.93 -5.97 -0.15
N ASP A 71 -0.22 -6.01 0.52
CA ASP A 71 -0.39 -6.82 1.73
C ASP A 71 -0.30 -8.33 1.40
N ASN A 72 -0.82 -8.74 0.24
CA ASN A 72 -0.72 -10.11 -0.28
C ASN A 72 0.74 -10.49 -0.59
N TYR A 73 1.50 -9.60 -1.25
CA TYR A 73 2.93 -9.77 -1.47
C TYR A 73 3.69 -9.95 -0.15
N LEU A 74 3.48 -9.05 0.82
CA LEU A 74 4.11 -9.13 2.14
C LEU A 74 3.74 -10.42 2.87
N SER A 75 2.52 -10.92 2.68
CA SER A 75 2.07 -12.16 3.32
C SER A 75 2.84 -13.39 2.83
N GLY A 76 3.23 -13.44 1.55
CA GLY A 76 4.07 -14.50 1.00
C GLY A 76 5.51 -14.49 1.52
N LEU A 77 5.93 -13.38 2.15
CA LEU A 77 7.23 -13.20 2.79
C LEU A 77 7.21 -13.46 4.30
N ILE A 78 6.06 -13.85 4.86
CA ILE A 78 5.88 -14.12 6.28
C ILE A 78 5.54 -15.60 6.47
N THR A 79 6.33 -16.30 7.26
CA THR A 79 5.99 -17.66 7.68
C THR A 79 5.45 -17.64 9.10
N VAL A 80 4.25 -18.21 9.28
CA VAL A 80 3.60 -18.37 10.58
C VAL A 80 3.87 -19.78 11.09
N SER A 81 4.37 -19.90 12.31
CA SER A 81 4.64 -21.18 12.97
C SER A 81 3.95 -21.24 14.34
N ASN A 82 3.54 -22.42 14.77
CA ASN A 82 3.01 -22.62 16.12
C ASN A 82 4.15 -22.58 17.14
N ALA A 83 3.91 -22.01 18.32
CA ALA A 83 4.88 -21.99 19.39
C ALA A 83 5.18 -23.43 19.88
N LYS A 84 6.39 -23.94 19.58
CA LYS A 84 6.80 -25.34 19.88
C LYS A 84 6.82 -25.67 21.37
N ARG A 85 7.13 -24.70 22.24
CA ARG A 85 7.21 -24.91 23.69
C ARG A 85 6.75 -23.66 24.43
N ARG A 86 6.00 -23.88 25.51
CA ARG A 86 5.55 -22.84 26.42
C ARG A 86 6.18 -23.03 27.80
N ARG A 87 6.37 -21.94 28.52
CA ARG A 87 6.75 -21.92 29.94
C ARG A 87 5.92 -20.84 30.65
N PRO A 88 4.58 -20.99 30.74
CA PRO A 88 3.76 -20.00 31.43
C PRO A 88 4.13 -20.00 32.91
N ARG A 89 4.30 -18.81 33.49
CA ARG A 89 4.57 -18.64 34.93
C ARG A 89 3.29 -18.59 35.78
N LEU A 90 2.16 -18.32 35.14
CA LEU A 90 0.83 -18.26 35.72
C LEU A 90 -0.05 -19.37 35.11
N GLY A 91 -1.15 -19.72 35.77
CA GLY A 91 -2.18 -20.60 35.21
C GLY A 91 -2.75 -20.08 33.89
N GLU A 92 -3.27 -20.99 33.07
CA GLU A 92 -3.67 -20.71 31.68
C GLU A 92 -4.69 -19.58 31.55
N GLU A 93 -5.57 -19.45 32.53
CA GLU A 93 -6.68 -18.49 32.57
C GLU A 93 -6.20 -17.03 32.64
N ASN A 94 -5.04 -16.80 33.27
CA ASN A 94 -4.48 -15.46 33.48
C ASN A 94 -3.26 -15.18 32.59
N ALA A 95 -2.78 -16.18 31.84
CA ALA A 95 -1.57 -16.05 31.04
C ALA A 95 -1.86 -15.39 29.68
N LYS A 96 -1.08 -14.37 29.31
CA LYS A 96 -1.06 -13.88 27.91
C LYS A 96 -0.36 -14.90 27.03
N LEU A 97 -1.16 -15.74 26.38
CA LEU A 97 -0.71 -16.88 25.60
C LEU A 97 -0.18 -16.44 24.22
N HIS A 98 1.15 -16.44 24.04
CA HIS A 98 1.77 -16.29 22.72
C HIS A 98 1.74 -17.61 21.93
N ASN A 99 0.74 -17.78 21.06
CA ASN A 99 0.48 -19.06 20.37
C ASN A 99 1.22 -19.20 19.03
N LYS A 100 1.59 -18.08 18.41
CA LYS A 100 2.08 -18.02 17.03
C LYS A 100 3.38 -17.25 16.96
N SER A 101 4.39 -17.81 16.31
CA SER A 101 5.67 -17.19 16.02
C SER A 101 5.76 -16.82 14.55
N TYR A 102 6.42 -15.70 14.26
CA TYR A 102 6.54 -15.16 12.90
C TYR A 102 8.01 -15.09 12.51
N SER A 103 8.34 -15.61 11.32
CA SER A 103 9.61 -15.39 10.66
C SER A 103 9.41 -14.62 9.37
N TYR A 104 10.35 -13.74 9.06
CA TYR A 104 10.29 -12.87 7.89
C TYR A 104 11.42 -13.23 6.95
N LYS A 105 11.14 -13.18 5.66
CA LYS A 105 12.09 -13.41 4.59
C LYS A 105 11.96 -12.33 3.52
N ILE A 106 12.99 -12.19 2.70
CA ILE A 106 12.97 -11.35 1.50
C ILE A 106 13.38 -12.21 0.32
N ARG A 107 12.79 -11.94 -0.85
CA ARG A 107 13.16 -12.61 -2.10
C ARG A 107 14.13 -11.73 -2.85
N MET A 108 15.24 -12.33 -3.28
CA MET A 108 16.30 -11.67 -4.00
C MET A 108 16.34 -12.26 -5.40
N ILE A 109 16.43 -11.39 -6.40
CA ILE A 109 16.55 -11.77 -7.80
C ILE A 109 17.97 -11.38 -8.23
N ALA A 110 18.82 -12.40 -8.34
CA ALA A 110 20.12 -12.32 -9.01
C ALA A 110 20.02 -13.21 -10.27
N ASP A 111 20.86 -14.23 -10.37
CA ASP A 111 20.76 -15.26 -11.43
C ASP A 111 19.63 -16.25 -11.11
N ASP A 112 19.59 -16.70 -9.84
CA ASP A 112 18.49 -17.48 -9.27
C ASP A 112 17.69 -16.68 -8.24
N THR A 113 16.44 -17.09 -8.04
CA THR A 113 15.59 -16.51 -6.98
C THR A 113 15.83 -17.23 -5.66
N TYR A 114 16.38 -16.54 -4.67
CA TYR A 114 16.63 -17.09 -3.34
C TYR A 114 16.00 -16.24 -2.22
N GLU A 115 15.80 -16.86 -1.06
CA GLU A 115 15.13 -16.25 0.09
C GLU A 115 16.11 -16.04 1.27
N ILE A 116 16.21 -14.80 1.77
CA ILE A 116 17.07 -14.46 2.91
C ILE A 116 16.19 -14.22 4.15
N PRO A 117 16.47 -14.85 5.32
CA PRO A 117 15.78 -14.55 6.56
C PRO A 117 16.19 -13.17 7.10
N VAL A 118 15.20 -12.38 7.52
CA VAL A 118 15.43 -11.04 8.06
C VAL A 118 14.74 -10.82 9.41
N CYS A 119 15.26 -9.86 10.18
CA CYS A 119 14.60 -9.45 11.40
C CYS A 119 13.35 -8.60 11.12
N ARG A 120 12.44 -8.51 12.10
CA ARG A 120 11.22 -7.70 11.99
C ARG A 120 11.51 -6.23 11.63
N LYS A 121 12.55 -5.63 12.24
CA LYS A 121 12.90 -4.23 11.99
C LYS A 121 13.35 -4.02 10.54
N ALA A 122 14.25 -4.87 10.05
CA ALA A 122 14.71 -4.83 8.67
C ALA A 122 13.54 -5.03 7.70
N PHE A 123 12.62 -5.96 7.97
CA PHE A 123 11.45 -6.16 7.14
C PHE A 123 10.59 -4.88 7.00
N LEU A 124 10.41 -4.15 8.10
CA LEU A 124 9.69 -2.86 8.09
C LEU A 124 10.45 -1.79 7.29
N SER A 125 11.76 -1.66 7.52
CA SER A 125 12.61 -0.67 6.85
C SER A 125 12.74 -0.93 5.34
N LEU A 126 12.94 -2.18 4.92
CA LEU A 126 13.12 -2.55 3.51
C LEU A 126 11.88 -2.28 2.64
N HIS A 127 10.68 -2.33 3.24
CA HIS A 127 9.42 -2.11 2.53
C HIS A 127 8.78 -0.75 2.85
N GLY A 128 9.40 0.07 3.70
CA GLY A 128 8.83 1.37 4.11
C GLY A 128 7.46 1.26 4.78
N ILE A 129 7.22 0.19 5.56
CA ILE A 129 5.92 -0.08 6.18
C ILE A 129 5.93 0.15 7.69
N THR A 130 4.76 0.51 8.22
CA THR A 130 4.59 0.70 9.67
C THR A 130 4.38 -0.63 10.40
N GLY A 131 4.81 -0.68 11.67
CA GLY A 131 4.59 -1.85 12.53
C GLY A 131 3.12 -2.24 12.70
N ARG A 132 2.20 -1.27 12.65
CA ARG A 132 0.75 -1.52 12.72
C ARG A 132 0.23 -2.24 11.48
N ARG A 133 0.75 -1.91 10.30
CA ARG A 133 0.41 -2.60 9.05
C ARG A 133 0.84 -4.07 9.11
N LEU A 134 2.06 -4.32 9.58
CA LEU A 134 2.56 -5.69 9.75
C LEU A 134 1.72 -6.51 10.74
N GLN A 135 1.34 -5.93 11.88
CA GLN A 135 0.47 -6.59 12.86
C GLN A 135 -0.90 -6.98 12.28
N PHE A 136 -1.47 -6.15 11.40
CA PHE A 136 -2.72 -6.48 10.73
C PHE A 136 -2.56 -7.70 9.82
N ILE A 137 -1.49 -7.75 9.01
CA ILE A 137 -1.20 -8.88 8.12
C ILE A 137 -1.00 -10.16 8.95
N GLN A 138 -0.27 -10.09 10.06
CA GLN A 138 -0.06 -11.22 10.98
C GLN A 138 -1.37 -11.78 11.56
N LYS A 139 -2.28 -10.89 11.96
CA LYS A 139 -3.61 -11.29 12.46
C LYS A 139 -4.41 -11.97 11.36
N SER A 140 -4.47 -11.38 10.17
CA SER A 140 -5.17 -11.96 9.02
C SER A 140 -4.64 -13.34 8.67
N LEU A 141 -3.32 -13.52 8.65
CA LEU A 141 -2.68 -14.82 8.41
C LEU A 141 -2.98 -15.84 9.50
N THR A 142 -3.07 -15.40 10.75
CA THR A 142 -3.37 -16.29 11.88
C THR A 142 -4.83 -16.74 11.89
N GLU A 143 -5.76 -15.85 11.55
CA GLU A 143 -7.20 -16.08 11.61
C GLU A 143 -7.75 -16.77 10.35
N HIS A 144 -7.25 -16.39 9.18
CA HIS A 144 -7.81 -16.83 7.89
C HIS A 144 -6.81 -17.58 6.99
N GLY A 145 -5.52 -17.59 7.33
CA GLY A 145 -4.46 -18.15 6.48
C GLY A 145 -4.10 -17.31 5.25
N VAL A 146 -4.96 -16.36 4.87
CA VAL A 146 -4.77 -15.45 3.73
C VAL A 146 -5.10 -14.02 4.10
N VAL A 147 -4.53 -13.06 3.37
CA VAL A 147 -4.90 -11.64 3.50
C VAL A 147 -6.29 -11.43 2.92
N GLN A 148 -7.18 -10.83 3.70
CA GLN A 148 -8.53 -10.51 3.24
C GLN A 148 -8.56 -9.16 2.51
N LYS A 149 -9.30 -9.11 1.40
CA LYS A 149 -9.60 -7.84 0.72
C LYS A 149 -10.57 -7.02 1.56
N ASP A 150 -10.39 -5.69 1.54
CA ASP A 150 -11.30 -4.78 2.25
C ASP A 150 -12.72 -4.90 1.67
N LYS A 151 -13.68 -5.23 2.56
CA LYS A 151 -15.11 -5.38 2.25
C LYS A 151 -15.93 -4.15 2.67
N ARG A 152 -15.27 -3.04 3.05
CA ARG A 152 -15.97 -1.77 3.32
C ARG A 152 -16.61 -1.25 2.03
N GLY A 153 -17.82 -0.71 2.15
CA GLY A 153 -18.56 -0.18 1.00
C GLY A 153 -19.15 -1.24 0.06
N THR A 154 -18.76 -2.51 0.20
CA THR A 154 -19.47 -3.65 -0.40
C THR A 154 -20.55 -4.12 0.55
N HIS A 155 -21.50 -3.25 0.86
CA HIS A 155 -22.75 -3.70 1.49
C HIS A 155 -23.66 -4.17 0.36
N VAL A 156 -24.12 -5.41 0.41
CA VAL A 156 -25.22 -5.85 -0.45
C VAL A 156 -26.37 -4.91 -0.13
N LYS A 157 -26.95 -4.20 -1.11
CA LYS A 157 -28.15 -3.40 -0.83
C LYS A 157 -29.19 -4.36 -0.26
N THR A 158 -29.42 -4.33 1.05
CA THR A 158 -30.52 -5.05 1.66
C THR A 158 -31.75 -4.41 1.05
N GLN A 159 -32.39 -5.11 0.12
CA GLN A 159 -33.67 -4.64 -0.38
C GLN A 159 -34.61 -4.64 0.83
N LEU A 160 -35.20 -3.49 1.10
CA LEU A 160 -36.24 -3.42 2.13
C LEU A 160 -37.36 -4.39 1.72
N PRO A 161 -38.02 -5.03 2.69
CA PRO A 161 -39.18 -5.86 2.39
C PRO A 161 -40.21 -5.04 1.60
N LYS A 162 -40.86 -5.66 0.61
CA LYS A 162 -41.84 -4.98 -0.24
C LYS A 162 -42.95 -4.33 0.58
N GLU A 163 -43.39 -4.99 1.65
CA GLU A 163 -44.40 -4.45 2.57
C GLU A 163 -43.96 -3.12 3.20
N THR A 164 -42.68 -3.00 3.57
CA THR A 164 -42.12 -1.77 4.14
C THR A 164 -42.02 -0.67 3.09
N THR A 165 -41.62 -1.00 1.85
CA THR A 165 -41.58 -0.01 0.76
C THR A 165 -42.97 0.50 0.42
N ASP A 166 -43.97 -0.37 0.41
CA ASP A 166 -45.36 0.00 0.10
C ASP A 166 -45.95 0.91 1.18
N LEU A 167 -45.62 0.67 2.46
CA LEU A 167 -46.01 1.55 3.55
C LEU A 167 -45.36 2.94 3.42
N MET A 168 -44.07 2.99 3.06
CA MET A 168 -43.37 4.26 2.81
C MET A 168 -44.01 5.04 1.66
N TYR A 169 -44.36 4.38 0.55
CA TYR A 169 -45.01 5.04 -0.58
C TYR A 169 -46.40 5.58 -0.22
N LYS A 170 -47.23 4.79 0.46
CA LYS A 170 -48.53 5.25 0.97
C LYS A 170 -48.40 6.50 1.84
N GLN A 171 -47.38 6.54 2.70
CA GLN A 171 -47.17 7.69 3.58
C GLN A 171 -46.70 8.93 2.82
N ILE A 172 -45.81 8.78 1.84
CA ILE A 172 -45.39 9.88 0.95
C ILE A 172 -46.59 10.46 0.20
N ASP A 173 -47.49 9.61 -0.30
CA ASP A 173 -48.66 10.06 -1.06
C ASP A 173 -49.65 10.80 -0.16
N THR A 174 -49.89 10.32 1.07
CA THR A 174 -50.71 11.06 2.05
C THR A 174 -50.13 12.43 2.42
N LEU A 175 -48.81 12.57 2.42
CA LEU A 175 -48.15 13.85 2.73
C LEU A 175 -48.20 14.81 1.53
N LYS A 176 -48.18 14.30 0.29
CA LYS A 176 -48.33 15.13 -0.90
C LYS A 176 -49.74 15.69 -1.03
N SER A 177 -50.78 14.90 -0.73
CA SER A 177 -52.17 15.35 -0.80
C SER A 177 -52.51 16.43 0.24
N VAL A 178 -51.79 16.49 1.36
CA VAL A 178 -51.99 17.53 2.40
C VAL A 178 -51.40 18.88 1.97
N ASN A 179 -50.45 18.92 1.04
CA ASN A 179 -49.81 20.15 0.59
C ASN A 179 -50.50 20.81 -0.63
N GLU A 180 -51.58 20.22 -1.16
CA GLU A 180 -52.36 20.81 -2.26
C GLU A 180 -53.48 21.76 -1.79
N GLU A 181 -53.77 21.82 -0.48
CA GLU A 181 -54.63 22.87 0.09
C GLU A 181 -53.80 24.16 0.32
N THR A 182 -53.67 24.94 -0.76
CA THR A 182 -53.51 26.40 -0.82
C THR A 182 -52.90 27.09 0.41
N PHE A 183 -51.60 27.42 0.34
CA PHE A 183 -51.08 28.58 1.02
C PHE A 183 -50.92 29.69 -0.03
N ASP A 184 -51.94 30.55 -0.13
CA ASP A 184 -51.81 31.82 -0.85
C ASP A 184 -50.77 32.64 -0.09
N ILE A 185 -49.55 32.69 -0.62
CA ILE A 185 -48.53 33.64 -0.17
C ILE A 185 -48.96 34.98 -0.77
N PRO A 186 -49.35 35.98 0.05
CA PRO A 186 -49.62 37.30 -0.50
C PRO A 186 -48.36 37.84 -1.16
N ASP A 187 -48.50 38.23 -2.43
CA ASP A 187 -47.50 39.01 -3.17
C ASP A 187 -47.36 40.37 -2.47
N ASP A 188 -46.39 40.47 -1.57
CA ASP A 188 -45.95 41.76 -1.02
C ASP A 188 -44.95 42.39 -2.00
N SER A 189 -45.52 43.04 -3.01
CA SER A 189 -44.83 44.04 -3.81
C SER A 189 -44.64 45.32 -2.98
N ASN A 190 -43.44 45.49 -2.41
CA ASN A 190 -42.65 46.75 -2.34
C ASN A 190 -41.70 46.78 -1.12
N SER A 191 -40.41 46.58 -1.36
CA SER A 191 -39.39 47.49 -0.86
C SER A 191 -38.31 47.66 -1.93
N GLU A 192 -38.26 48.85 -2.51
CA GLU A 192 -37.06 49.38 -3.15
C GLU A 192 -36.04 49.59 -2.03
N ASP A 193 -35.12 48.65 -1.87
CA ASP A 193 -33.92 48.84 -1.06
C ASP A 193 -32.75 49.08 -2.02
N ASP A 194 -32.33 50.34 -2.06
CA ASP A 194 -31.12 50.84 -2.70
C ASP A 194 -29.89 50.06 -2.20
N LEU A 195 -29.39 49.13 -3.03
CA LEU A 195 -28.07 48.55 -2.85
C LEU A 195 -27.05 49.43 -3.56
N GLU A 196 -26.47 50.34 -2.79
CA GLU A 196 -25.25 51.07 -3.15
C GLU A 196 -24.15 50.08 -3.55
N SER A 197 -23.60 50.37 -4.72
CA SER A 197 -22.44 49.73 -5.33
C SER A 197 -21.20 50.01 -4.47
N GLU A 198 -20.84 49.08 -3.59
CA GLU A 198 -19.49 49.02 -3.02
C GLU A 198 -18.60 48.27 -4.03
N GLY A 199 -17.66 49.02 -4.61
CA GLY A 199 -16.76 48.55 -5.66
C GLY A 199 -15.89 47.39 -5.20
N GLU A 200 -15.72 46.43 -6.10
CA GLU A 200 -14.70 45.39 -5.97
C GLU A 200 -13.31 46.07 -5.89
N PRO A 201 -12.48 45.79 -4.87
CA PRO A 201 -11.09 46.23 -4.90
C PRO A 201 -10.38 45.40 -5.97
N GLU A 202 -10.09 46.02 -7.11
CA GLU A 202 -9.12 45.49 -8.07
C GLU A 202 -7.83 45.18 -7.32
N LEU A 203 -7.50 43.90 -7.24
CA LEU A 203 -6.21 43.42 -6.76
C LEU A 203 -5.14 43.94 -7.71
N ASN A 204 -4.53 45.07 -7.35
CA ASN A 204 -3.51 45.71 -8.14
C ASN A 204 -2.30 44.77 -8.29
N LEU A 205 -2.06 44.30 -9.50
CA LEU A 205 -0.98 43.38 -9.88
C LEU A 205 0.41 43.90 -9.45
N GLU A 206 0.60 45.21 -9.33
CA GLU A 206 1.83 45.81 -8.80
C GLU A 206 2.09 45.47 -7.32
N THR A 207 1.04 45.24 -6.52
CA THR A 207 1.21 44.94 -5.09
C THR A 207 1.68 43.49 -4.88
N LEU A 208 1.33 42.58 -5.80
CA LEU A 208 1.84 41.20 -5.81
C LEU A 208 3.26 41.11 -6.35
N GLN A 209 3.65 41.99 -7.29
CA GLN A 209 5.01 42.06 -7.81
C GLN A 209 6.01 42.49 -6.71
N ASN A 210 5.66 43.50 -5.92
CA ASN A 210 6.52 44.01 -4.84
C ASN A 210 6.76 42.98 -3.71
N LEU A 211 5.80 42.10 -3.44
CA LEU A 211 5.96 41.02 -2.43
C LEU A 211 6.89 39.89 -2.89
N LEU A 212 7.09 39.72 -4.20
CA LEU A 212 8.00 38.72 -4.78
C LEU A 212 9.45 39.20 -4.79
N ASP A 213 9.68 40.51 -4.92
CA ASP A 213 11.04 41.10 -4.95
C ASP A 213 11.66 41.25 -3.54
N ASP A 214 10.85 41.47 -2.51
CA ASP A 214 11.32 41.55 -1.11
C ASP A 214 11.79 40.18 -0.56
N SER A 215 11.25 39.08 -1.09
CA SER A 215 11.64 37.72 -0.68
C SER A 215 13.01 37.29 -1.23
N GLN A 216 13.45 37.87 -2.37
CA GLN A 216 14.75 37.55 -2.99
C GLN A 216 15.91 38.34 -2.36
N SER A 217 15.61 39.41 -1.63
CA SER A 217 16.63 40.28 -1.02
C SER A 217 17.12 39.79 0.36
N GLN A 218 16.40 38.87 1.01
CA GLN A 218 16.78 38.33 2.33
C GLN A 218 17.62 37.04 2.28
N GLU A 219 17.75 36.40 1.12
CA GLU A 219 18.52 35.15 0.99
C GLU A 219 20.02 35.38 0.69
N ASN A 220 20.43 36.61 0.38
CA ASN A 220 21.80 36.95 -0.04
C ASN A 220 22.71 37.56 1.06
N GLN A 221 22.35 37.47 2.35
CA GLN A 221 23.20 38.00 3.44
C GLN A 221 23.73 36.99 4.45
N ASN A 222 23.53 35.68 4.26
CA ASN A 222 24.03 34.66 5.19
C ASN A 222 24.84 33.56 4.50
N MET A 223 26.06 33.88 4.07
CA MET A 223 27.14 32.89 3.93
C MET A 223 28.37 33.35 4.71
N PRO A 224 28.87 32.57 5.68
CA PRO A 224 30.17 32.79 6.28
C PRO A 224 31.28 32.28 5.35
N ASP A 225 32.31 33.12 5.21
CA ASP A 225 33.59 32.80 4.59
C ASP A 225 34.25 31.58 5.25
N THR A 226 34.55 30.54 4.45
CA THR A 226 35.63 29.61 4.77
C THR A 226 36.52 29.44 3.56
N SER A 227 37.65 30.10 3.62
CA SER A 227 38.81 29.87 2.78
C SER A 227 39.44 28.51 3.13
N SER A 228 39.55 27.63 2.15
CA SER A 228 40.62 26.63 2.11
C SER A 228 40.84 26.17 0.68
N ASN A 229 42.02 26.52 0.17
CA ASN A 229 42.62 26.08 -1.07
C ASN A 229 42.62 24.55 -1.21
N VAL A 230 42.11 24.02 -2.32
CA VAL A 230 42.66 22.82 -2.97
C VAL A 230 42.56 23.01 -4.48
N SER A 231 43.72 23.00 -5.14
CA SER A 231 43.92 23.09 -6.58
C SER A 231 43.24 21.94 -7.32
N ILE A 232 42.52 22.25 -8.40
CA ILE A 232 42.14 21.27 -9.42
C ILE A 232 42.93 21.63 -10.67
N GLU A 233 43.98 20.84 -10.92
CA GLU A 233 44.63 20.79 -12.22
C GLU A 233 43.74 20.05 -13.22
N THR A 234 43.58 20.71 -14.36
CA THR A 234 43.21 20.20 -15.67
C THR A 234 43.73 18.80 -15.98
N PHE A 235 42.85 17.90 -16.44
CA PHE A 235 43.25 16.80 -17.34
C PHE A 235 42.22 16.62 -18.46
N HIS A 236 42.71 16.83 -19.68
CA HIS A 236 42.05 16.54 -20.96
C HIS A 236 42.39 15.11 -21.42
N ASN A 237 41.53 14.55 -22.27
CA ASN A 237 41.69 13.38 -23.15
C ASN A 237 41.67 11.97 -22.51
N SER A 238 40.78 11.10 -23.00
CA SER A 238 41.07 10.30 -24.21
C SER A 238 39.88 9.42 -24.61
N GLN A 239 39.53 9.45 -25.90
CA GLN A 239 38.82 8.38 -26.61
C GLN A 239 39.73 7.14 -26.75
N ARG A 240 39.11 5.95 -26.78
CA ARG A 240 39.44 4.69 -27.51
C ARG A 240 38.42 3.63 -27.03
N ASP A 241 37.51 3.10 -27.85
CA ASP A 241 37.69 2.10 -28.92
C ASP A 241 38.45 0.85 -28.48
N GLU A 242 37.72 -0.16 -28.00
CA GLU A 242 38.00 -1.62 -28.11
C GLU A 242 36.63 -2.34 -27.99
N SER A 243 35.89 -2.65 -29.07
CA SER A 243 35.98 -3.84 -29.94
C SER A 243 36.07 -5.19 -29.21
N GLU A 244 35.01 -5.98 -29.38
CA GLU A 244 35.01 -7.40 -29.77
C GLU A 244 36.16 -8.30 -29.24
N ALA A 245 35.80 -9.18 -28.31
CA ALA A 245 36.37 -10.52 -28.17
C ALA A 245 35.24 -11.43 -27.64
N GLU A 246 34.64 -12.26 -28.49
CA GLU A 246 35.04 -13.66 -28.66
C GLU A 246 35.00 -14.45 -27.34
N ILE A 247 33.87 -15.12 -27.08
CA ILE A 247 33.88 -16.47 -26.47
C ILE A 247 32.85 -17.31 -27.22
N CYS A 248 33.32 -17.98 -28.28
CA CYS A 248 32.78 -19.27 -28.71
C CYS A 248 33.33 -20.38 -27.80
N ILE A 249 32.72 -21.58 -27.93
CA ILE A 249 33.16 -22.92 -27.47
C ILE A 249 32.48 -23.35 -26.15
N LEU A 250 31.83 -24.51 -26.00
CA LEU A 250 31.41 -25.65 -26.84
C LEU A 250 30.46 -26.53 -25.98
N GLU A 251 29.62 -27.34 -26.65
CA GLU A 251 29.20 -28.74 -26.36
C GLU A 251 28.70 -29.13 -24.95
N GLU A 252 27.45 -29.60 -24.87
CA GLU A 252 27.08 -31.04 -24.81
C GLU A 252 27.60 -31.73 -23.55
N LEU A 253 26.67 -32.09 -22.66
CA LEU A 253 26.57 -33.44 -22.10
C LEU A 253 25.14 -33.61 -21.56
N GLU A 254 24.32 -34.28 -22.37
CA GLU A 254 23.26 -35.15 -21.88
C GLU A 254 23.90 -36.24 -21.01
N GLU A 255 23.40 -36.47 -19.80
CA GLU A 255 23.55 -37.75 -19.13
C GLU A 255 22.36 -37.97 -18.19
N ASP A 256 21.56 -38.96 -18.60
CA ASP A 256 20.51 -39.60 -17.85
C ASP A 256 21.04 -40.12 -16.49
N SER A 257 20.28 -39.91 -15.42
CA SER A 257 20.40 -40.76 -14.23
C SER A 257 19.03 -41.08 -13.64
N ASP A 258 18.76 -42.37 -13.81
CA ASP A 258 17.67 -43.20 -13.30
C ASP A 258 17.36 -43.05 -11.80
N GLU A 259 16.07 -43.25 -11.54
CA GLU A 259 15.46 -44.07 -10.47
C GLU A 259 16.15 -44.15 -9.10
N SER A 260 15.43 -43.67 -8.08
CA SER A 260 15.21 -44.47 -6.87
C SER A 260 14.01 -43.95 -6.08
N GLU A 261 12.92 -44.71 -6.12
CA GLU A 261 11.82 -44.62 -5.18
C GLU A 261 12.33 -44.98 -3.76
N PRO A 262 11.93 -44.26 -2.70
CA PRO A 262 12.18 -44.71 -1.34
C PRO A 262 11.10 -45.69 -0.89
N ASP A 263 11.54 -46.89 -0.53
CA ASP A 263 10.75 -47.95 0.06
C ASP A 263 9.86 -47.47 1.23
N GLU A 264 8.57 -47.78 1.11
CA GLU A 264 7.65 -47.88 2.23
C GLU A 264 7.98 -49.17 3.00
N ASP A 265 8.56 -49.05 4.21
CA ASP A 265 8.45 -49.99 5.35
C ASP A 265 9.40 -49.47 6.45
N GLY A 266 8.96 -49.03 7.62
CA GLY A 266 8.44 -49.91 8.67
C GLY A 266 9.44 -50.02 9.83
N ASN A 267 9.06 -49.50 11.01
CA ASN A 267 9.60 -49.85 12.34
C ASN A 267 11.00 -49.36 12.78
N TRP A 268 11.18 -48.05 12.98
CA TRP A 268 12.31 -47.54 13.80
C TRP A 268 12.00 -47.32 15.31
N TRP A 269 10.77 -47.57 15.77
CA TRP A 269 10.33 -47.19 17.14
C TRP A 269 10.36 -48.33 18.17
N LYS A 270 10.78 -49.55 17.81
CA LYS A 270 10.66 -50.74 18.69
C LYS A 270 11.80 -50.99 19.68
N ASN A 271 12.80 -50.11 19.81
CA ASN A 271 13.95 -50.34 20.69
C ASN A 271 14.04 -49.44 21.94
N PHE A 272 12.95 -48.84 22.42
CA PHE A 272 12.99 -47.93 23.59
C PHE A 272 12.27 -48.39 24.87
N MET A 273 11.93 -49.67 25.03
CA MET A 273 11.40 -50.20 26.30
C MET A 273 12.22 -51.40 26.77
N GLY A 274 13.43 -51.11 27.24
CA GLY A 274 14.20 -51.98 28.12
C GLY A 274 13.68 -51.87 29.56
N GLN A 275 13.12 -52.99 30.02
CA GLN A 275 12.90 -53.47 31.38
C GLN A 275 13.50 -52.67 32.56
N SER A 276 12.70 -52.51 33.61
CA SER A 276 13.17 -52.64 35.00
C SER A 276 12.02 -53.12 35.90
N THR A 277 12.25 -54.30 36.48
CA THR A 277 11.75 -54.86 37.76
C THR A 277 10.28 -54.72 38.14
#